data_AF-A0A3D5SGN8-F1
#
_entry.id   AF-A0A3D5SGN8-F1
#
_cell.length_a   1.000
_cell.length_b   1.000
_cell.length_c   1.000
_cell.angle_alpha   90.00
_cell.angle_beta   90.00
_cell.angle_gamma   90.00
#
_symmetry.space_group_name_H-M   'P 1'
#
loop_
_entity.id
_entity.type
_entity.pdbx_description
1 polymer ?
#
loop_
_entity_poly.entity_id
_entity_poly.type
_entity_poly.pdbx_seq_one_letter_code
_entity_poly.pdbx_strand_id
1 'polypeptide(L)'
;MDEKLTAQTLSEREIVDSLDREFARLHSRSCAIIDNTPVDVLYADTARTGTASLRSVGESVLRCAATVEQTFGGITANLWDDPFEWTLPEHLSTPAKVIEHLAEVEATRQRAFTSFAADDCLRKQVM
;
A
#
# COMPACT_ATOMS: atom_id res chain seq x y z
N MET A 1 -38.22 28.56 6.83
CA MET A 1 -37.49 28.12 8.04
C MET A 1 -37.57 26.60 8.07
N ASP A 2 -36.55 25.80 7.86
CA ASP A 2 -35.20 26.01 7.36
C ASP A 2 -34.79 24.64 6.82
N GLU A 3 -34.78 24.50 5.49
CA GLU A 3 -34.30 23.35 4.72
C GLU A 3 -32.76 23.26 4.74
N LYS A 4 -32.14 23.68 5.85
CA LYS A 4 -30.69 23.84 6.03
C LYS A 4 -30.06 22.81 6.96
N LEU A 5 -30.81 21.79 7.39
CA LEU A 5 -30.31 20.80 8.35
C LEU A 5 -29.67 19.55 7.71
N THR A 6 -29.50 19.49 6.39
CA THR A 6 -29.07 18.25 5.69
C THR A 6 -27.72 18.31 4.98
N ALA A 7 -26.92 19.37 5.16
CA ALA A 7 -25.65 19.52 4.44
C ALA A 7 -24.41 19.76 5.31
N GLN A 8 -24.49 19.73 6.64
CA GLN A 8 -23.43 20.27 7.51
C GLN A 8 -22.86 19.33 8.59
N THR A 9 -22.96 18.02 8.37
CA THR A 9 -22.00 17.07 8.95
C THR A 9 -21.33 16.34 7.80
N LEU A 10 -20.55 17.08 7.01
CA LEU A 10 -19.45 16.45 6.30
C LEU A 10 -18.56 15.85 7.39
N SER A 11 -18.38 14.53 7.36
CA SER A 11 -17.49 13.84 8.29
C SER A 11 -16.17 14.61 8.32
N GLU A 12 -15.68 14.98 9.51
CA GLU A 12 -14.37 15.63 9.66
C GLU A 12 -13.22 14.75 9.15
N ARG A 13 -13.52 13.53 8.67
CA ARG A 13 -12.62 12.53 8.10
C ARG A 13 -12.95 12.16 6.64
N GLU A 14 -13.69 12.99 5.89
CA GLU A 14 -14.12 12.62 4.53
C GLU A 14 -12.93 12.27 3.60
N ILE A 15 -11.87 13.08 3.64
CA ILE A 15 -10.68 12.86 2.81
C ILE A 15 -9.92 11.64 3.31
N VAL A 16 -9.73 11.52 4.63
CA VAL A 16 -9.09 10.36 5.27
C VAL A 16 -9.80 9.06 4.89
N ASP A 17 -11.14 9.01 5.02
CA ASP A 17 -11.94 7.84 4.70
C ASP A 17 -11.90 7.51 3.20
N SER A 18 -11.84 8.53 2.34
CA SER A 18 -11.69 8.34 0.90
C SER A 18 -10.34 7.74 0.53
N LEU A 19 -9.25 8.27 1.11
CA LEU A 19 -7.91 7.73 0.93
C LEU A 19 -7.81 6.30 1.47
N ASP A 20 -8.38 6.02 2.65
CA ASP A 20 -8.41 4.68 3.25
C ASP A 20 -9.02 3.66 2.26
N ARG A 21 -10.19 3.99 1.70
CA ARG A 21 -10.85 3.14 0.69
C ARG A 21 -10.01 2.92 -0.56
N GLU A 22 -9.38 3.96 -1.11
CA GLU A 22 -8.58 3.81 -2.31
C GLU A 22 -7.30 3.00 -2.07
N PHE A 23 -6.66 3.14 -0.90
CA PHE A 23 -5.53 2.26 -0.56
C PHE A 23 -5.97 0.82 -0.29
N ALA A 24 -7.10 0.59 0.38
CA ALA A 24 -7.65 -0.76 0.55
C ALA A 24 -7.97 -1.43 -0.79
N ARG A 25 -8.47 -0.64 -1.75
CA ARG A 25 -8.68 -1.08 -3.14
C ARG A 25 -7.36 -1.39 -3.84
N LEU A 26 -6.32 -0.57 -3.66
CA LEU A 26 -4.98 -0.83 -4.18
C LEU A 26 -4.43 -2.17 -3.63
N HIS A 27 -4.49 -2.37 -2.31
CA HIS A 27 -4.08 -3.62 -1.66
C HIS A 27 -4.82 -4.83 -2.25
N SER A 28 -6.16 -4.77 -2.32
CA SER A 28 -6.98 -5.84 -2.88
C SER A 28 -6.60 -6.20 -4.32
N ARG A 29 -6.30 -5.18 -5.14
CA ARG A 29 -5.85 -5.38 -6.53
C ARG A 29 -4.45 -5.98 -6.60
N SER A 30 -3.53 -5.55 -5.73
CA SER A 30 -2.19 -6.13 -5.63
C SER A 30 -2.25 -7.62 -5.25
N CYS A 31 -3.06 -7.97 -4.25
CA CYS A 31 -3.29 -9.36 -3.87
C CYS A 31 -3.89 -10.16 -5.04
N ALA A 32 -4.90 -9.62 -5.73
CA ALA A 32 -5.49 -10.29 -6.88
C ALA A 32 -4.48 -10.52 -8.03
N ILE A 33 -3.57 -9.57 -8.30
CA ILE A 33 -2.52 -9.74 -9.29
C ILE A 33 -1.63 -10.93 -8.91
N ILE A 34 -1.19 -10.99 -7.65
CA ILE A 34 -0.28 -12.05 -7.18
C ILE A 34 -0.99 -13.40 -7.15
N ASP A 35 -2.22 -13.47 -6.68
CA ASP A 35 -3.02 -14.71 -6.60
C ASP A 35 -3.28 -15.32 -7.99
N ASN A 36 -3.41 -14.48 -9.02
CA ASN A 36 -3.59 -14.92 -10.40
C ASN A 36 -2.26 -15.07 -11.18
N THR A 37 -1.11 -14.85 -10.55
CA THR A 37 0.20 -14.97 -11.20
C THR A 37 0.81 -16.34 -10.92
N PRO A 38 1.06 -17.15 -11.96
CA PRO A 38 1.80 -18.40 -11.81
C PRO A 38 3.20 -18.19 -11.24
N VAL A 39 3.66 -19.11 -10.39
CA VAL A 39 4.94 -19.00 -9.69
C VAL A 39 6.14 -18.87 -10.63
N ASP A 40 6.09 -19.53 -11.79
CA ASP A 40 7.13 -19.51 -12.83
C ASP A 40 7.19 -18.17 -13.58
N VAL A 41 6.12 -17.36 -13.52
CA VAL A 41 6.03 -16.05 -14.16
C VAL A 41 6.24 -14.91 -13.16
N LEU A 42 6.06 -15.16 -11.85
CA LEU A 42 6.13 -14.15 -10.78
C LEU A 42 7.38 -13.28 -10.85
N TYR A 43 8.54 -13.89 -11.07
CA TYR A 43 9.84 -13.22 -11.19
C TYR A 43 10.49 -13.43 -12.56
N ALA A 44 9.71 -13.79 -13.58
CA ALA A 44 10.27 -13.98 -14.92
C ALA A 44 10.82 -12.66 -15.49
N ASP A 45 12.05 -12.72 -16.00
CA ASP A 45 12.71 -11.57 -16.62
C ASP A 45 12.01 -11.21 -17.94
N THR A 46 11.47 -10.00 -17.99
CA THR A 46 10.81 -9.46 -19.18
C THR A 46 11.81 -8.97 -20.24
N ALA A 47 13.10 -8.85 -19.91
CA ALA A 47 14.13 -8.31 -20.80
C ALA A 47 14.36 -9.15 -22.07
N ARG A 48 13.79 -10.36 -22.15
CA ARG A 48 13.81 -11.17 -23.38
C ARG A 48 13.06 -10.55 -24.56
N THR A 49 12.29 -9.47 -24.37
CA THR A 49 11.50 -8.82 -25.44
C THR A 49 12.09 -7.51 -25.98
N GLY A 50 13.35 -7.16 -25.67
CA GLY A 50 14.08 -6.11 -26.39
C GLY A 50 13.75 -4.65 -26.04
N THR A 51 12.90 -4.42 -25.05
CA THR A 51 12.72 -3.10 -24.40
C THR A 51 13.39 -3.13 -23.03
N ALA A 52 13.96 -2.01 -22.60
CA ALA A 52 14.68 -1.85 -21.32
C ALA A 52 14.03 -2.67 -20.19
N SER A 53 14.85 -3.44 -19.45
CA SER A 53 14.44 -4.38 -18.39
C SER A 53 13.18 -3.90 -17.65
N LEU A 54 12.02 -4.44 -18.01
CA LEU A 54 10.81 -4.22 -17.24
C LEU A 54 10.93 -5.13 -16.03
N ARG A 55 10.65 -4.57 -14.86
CA ARG A 55 10.65 -5.34 -13.62
C ARG A 55 9.60 -6.44 -13.73
N SER A 56 9.86 -7.57 -13.09
CA SER A 56 8.90 -8.67 -13.02
C SER A 56 7.62 -8.25 -12.28
N VAL A 57 6.57 -9.08 -12.38
CA VAL A 57 5.29 -8.83 -11.69
C VAL A 57 5.50 -8.72 -10.19
N GLY A 58 6.22 -9.68 -9.60
CA GLY A 58 6.54 -9.71 -8.17
C GLY A 58 7.31 -8.46 -7.75
N GLU A 59 8.40 -8.11 -8.45
CA GLU A 59 9.18 -6.91 -8.13
C GLU A 59 8.38 -5.61 -8.25
N SER A 60 7.44 -5.53 -9.19
CA SER A 60 6.60 -4.35 -9.37
C SER A 60 5.64 -4.19 -8.20
N VAL A 61 4.94 -5.26 -7.82
CA VAL A 61 4.01 -5.27 -6.69
C VAL A 61 4.73 -5.00 -5.36
N LEU A 62 5.88 -5.67 -5.12
CA LEU A 62 6.65 -5.50 -3.89
C LEU A 62 7.16 -4.08 -3.69
N ARG A 63 7.52 -3.38 -4.76
CA ARG A 63 7.93 -1.97 -4.65
C ARG A 63 6.78 -1.04 -4.32
N CYS A 64 5.60 -1.29 -4.89
CA CYS A 64 4.40 -0.57 -4.48
C CYS A 64 4.11 -0.82 -3.00
N ALA A 65 4.23 -2.06 -2.53
CA ALA A 65 4.05 -2.43 -1.13
C ALA A 65 5.08 -1.73 -0.23
N ALA A 66 6.35 -1.71 -0.62
CA ALA A 66 7.42 -1.03 0.11
C ALA A 66 7.17 0.48 0.24
N THR A 67 6.67 1.15 -0.82
CA THR A 67 6.31 2.57 -0.72
C THR A 67 5.16 2.81 0.26
N VAL A 68 4.15 1.93 0.27
CA VAL A 68 3.04 1.98 1.24
C VAL A 68 3.58 1.78 2.65
N GLU A 69 4.35 0.72 2.88
CA GLU A 69 4.94 0.39 4.18
C GLU A 69 5.80 1.53 4.72
N GLN A 70 6.73 2.06 3.93
CA GLN A 70 7.60 3.16 4.34
C GLN A 70 6.79 4.42 4.68
N THR A 71 5.77 4.74 3.88
CA THR A 71 4.93 5.92 4.12
C THR A 71 4.19 5.78 5.45
N PHE A 72 3.52 4.65 5.68
CA PHE A 72 2.69 4.46 6.88
C PHE A 72 3.50 4.07 8.13
N GLY A 73 4.66 3.41 7.94
CA GLY A 73 5.67 3.19 8.97
C GLY A 73 6.33 4.48 9.42
N GLY A 74 6.60 5.40 8.49
CA GLY A 74 7.06 6.76 8.77
C GLY A 74 6.03 7.56 9.58
N ILE A 75 4.74 7.47 9.23
CA ILE A 75 3.65 8.13 9.96
C ILE A 75 3.50 7.60 11.39
N THR A 76 3.59 6.28 11.58
CA THR A 76 3.24 5.63 12.87
C THR A 76 4.41 5.43 13.81
N ALA A 77 5.61 5.21 13.27
CA ALA A 77 6.78 4.79 14.03
C ALA A 77 8.05 5.59 13.71
N ASN A 78 7.98 6.63 12.86
CA ASN A 78 9.14 7.32 12.28
C ASN A 78 10.16 6.35 11.66
N LEU A 79 9.70 5.19 11.18
CA LEU A 79 10.54 4.18 10.57
C LEU A 79 10.64 4.49 9.08
N TRP A 80 11.72 5.18 8.70
CA TRP A 80 11.98 5.60 7.31
C TRP A 80 13.08 4.77 6.63
N ASP A 81 13.58 3.73 7.30
CA ASP A 81 14.68 2.90 6.79
C ASP A 81 14.32 2.14 5.50
N ASP A 82 15.35 1.88 4.69
CA ASP A 82 15.27 1.19 3.40
C ASP A 82 14.68 -0.23 3.52
N PRO A 83 14.08 -0.77 2.45
CA PRO A 83 13.42 -2.08 2.48
C PRO A 83 14.36 -3.16 3.00
N PHE A 84 13.91 -3.84 4.04
CA PHE A 84 14.66 -4.86 4.74
C PHE A 84 14.94 -6.09 3.87
N GLU A 85 16.02 -6.82 4.15
CA GLU A 85 16.49 -7.99 3.37
C GLU A 85 15.42 -9.10 3.19
N TRP A 86 14.40 -9.15 4.05
CA TRP A 86 13.28 -10.10 3.94
C TRP A 86 12.25 -9.74 2.85
N THR A 87 12.36 -8.56 2.23
CA THR A 87 11.53 -8.15 1.09
C THR A 87 12.13 -8.56 -0.26
N LEU A 88 13.30 -9.18 -0.25
CA LEU A 88 13.97 -9.64 -1.46
C LEU A 88 13.27 -10.88 -2.07
N PRO A 89 13.36 -11.08 -3.40
CA PRO A 89 12.72 -12.20 -4.09
C PRO A 89 13.09 -13.58 -3.53
N GLU A 90 14.28 -13.74 -2.97
CA GLU A 90 14.74 -15.00 -2.35
C GLU A 90 13.84 -15.38 -1.17
N HIS A 91 13.46 -14.39 -0.35
CA HIS A 91 12.56 -14.55 0.78
C HIS A 91 11.10 -14.66 0.33
N LEU A 92 10.68 -13.78 -0.59
CA LEU A 92 9.31 -13.69 -1.11
C LEU A 92 9.11 -14.47 -2.43
N SER A 93 9.65 -15.68 -2.49
CA SER A 93 9.79 -16.49 -3.70
C SER A 93 8.50 -17.13 -4.24
N THR A 94 7.37 -16.99 -3.55
CA THR A 94 6.10 -17.61 -3.95
C THR A 94 4.94 -16.64 -3.79
N PRO A 95 3.84 -16.79 -4.57
CA PRO A 95 2.65 -15.95 -4.41
C PRO A 95 2.11 -15.91 -2.98
N ALA A 96 2.08 -17.05 -2.29
CA ALA A 96 1.61 -17.14 -0.90
C ALA A 96 2.42 -16.26 0.05
N LYS A 97 3.75 -16.30 -0.04
CA LYS A 97 4.64 -15.46 0.78
C LYS A 97 4.49 -13.97 0.45
N VAL A 98 4.31 -13.63 -0.82
CA VAL A 98 4.06 -12.25 -1.23
C VAL A 98 2.72 -11.77 -0.66
N ILE A 99 1.66 -12.59 -0.69
CA ILE A 99 0.35 -12.25 -0.10
C ILE A 99 0.46 -12.06 1.42
N GLU A 100 1.20 -12.92 2.11
CA GLU A 100 1.47 -12.78 3.54
C GLU A 100 2.14 -11.43 3.85
N HIS A 101 3.19 -11.09 3.12
CA HIS A 101 3.84 -9.79 3.26
C HIS A 101 2.90 -8.61 2.94
N LEU A 102 2.09 -8.71 1.88
CA LEU A 102 1.08 -7.68 1.56
C LEU A 102 0.07 -7.47 2.70
N ALA A 103 -0.26 -8.52 3.46
CA ALA A 103 -1.14 -8.44 4.62
C ALA A 103 -0.47 -7.69 5.79
N GLU A 104 0.84 -7.86 6.00
CA GLU A 104 1.60 -7.08 6.99
C GLU A 104 1.62 -5.60 6.64
N VAL A 105 1.87 -5.28 5.36
CA VAL A 105 1.85 -3.90 4.84
C VAL A 105 0.46 -3.28 5.04
N GLU A 106 -0.61 -4.03 4.75
CA GLU A 106 -1.98 -3.59 4.97
C GLU A 106 -2.28 -3.33 6.46
N ALA A 107 -1.80 -4.18 7.37
CA ALA A 107 -1.95 -3.95 8.80
C ALA A 107 -1.22 -2.68 9.26
N THR A 108 -0.03 -2.39 8.72
CA THR A 108 0.69 -1.13 8.97
C THR A 108 -0.09 0.08 8.47
N ARG A 109 -0.64 -0.01 7.25
CA ARG A 109 -1.51 1.01 6.68
C ARG A 109 -2.76 1.27 7.54
N GLN A 110 -3.49 0.22 7.93
CA GLN A 110 -4.70 0.34 8.76
C GLN A 110 -4.42 1.00 10.12
N ARG A 111 -3.30 0.63 10.75
CA ARG A 111 -2.85 1.28 12.01
C ARG A 111 -2.62 2.78 11.81
N ALA A 112 -2.00 3.17 10.70
CA ALA A 112 -1.80 4.59 10.39
C ALA A 112 -3.14 5.33 10.18
N PHE A 113 -4.07 4.77 9.41
CA PHE A 113 -5.38 5.39 9.18
C PHE A 113 -6.22 5.52 10.44
N THR A 114 -6.07 4.59 11.39
CA THR A 114 -6.69 4.67 12.72
C THR A 114 -6.16 5.84 13.55
N SER A 115 -4.92 6.29 13.29
CA SER A 115 -4.32 7.41 14.02
C SER A 115 -4.80 8.80 13.56
N PHE A 116 -5.42 8.90 12.38
CA PHE A 116 -5.96 10.16 11.87
C PHE A 116 -7.34 10.44 12.48
N ALA A 117 -7.40 11.42 13.39
CA ALA A 117 -8.66 11.83 14.02
C ALA A 117 -9.56 12.66 13.09
N ALA A 118 -8.98 13.45 12.18
CA ALA A 118 -9.65 14.34 11.25
C ALA A 118 -8.77 14.62 10.02
N ASP A 119 -9.35 15.18 8.96
CA ASP A 119 -8.67 15.58 7.73
C ASP A 119 -7.58 16.64 7.97
N ASP A 120 -7.72 17.46 9.01
CA ASP A 120 -6.69 18.42 9.41
C ASP A 120 -5.37 17.75 9.81
N CYS A 121 -5.37 16.48 10.22
CA CYS A 121 -4.14 15.73 10.45
C CYS A 121 -3.26 15.63 9.21
N LEU A 122 -3.83 15.68 8.00
CA LEU A 122 -3.11 15.61 6.73
C LEU A 122 -2.28 16.86 6.44
N ARG A 123 -2.50 17.95 7.19
CA ARG A 123 -1.74 19.21 7.06
C ARG A 123 -0.49 19.25 7.94
N LYS A 124 -0.29 18.24 8.79
CA LYS A 124 0.83 18.20 9.73
C LYS A 124 2.16 18.16 8.96
N GLN A 125 3.05 19.08 9.31
CA GLN A 125 4.43 19.10 8.83
C GLN A 125 5.35 18.55 9.91
N VAL A 126 6.28 17.69 9.52
CA VAL A 126 7.37 17.24 10.38
C VAL A 126 8.57 18.12 10.03
N MET A 127 9.03 18.92 11.00
CA MET A 127 10.25 19.73 10.90
C MET A 127 11.48 18.92 11.23
#